data_AF-A0A6I1NNH4-F1
#
_entry.id   AF-A0A6I1NNH4-F1
#
_cell.length_a   1.000
_cell.length_b   1.000
_cell.length_c   1.000
_cell.angle_alpha   90.00
_cell.angle_beta   90.00
_cell.angle_gamma   90.00
#
_symmetry.space_group_name_H-M   'P 1'
#
loop_
_entity.id
_entity.type
_entity.pdbx_description
1 polymer ?
#
loop_
_entity_poly.entity_id
_entity_poly.type
_entity_poly.pdbx_seq_one_letter_code
_entity_poly.pdbx_strand_id
1 'polypeptide(L)'
;HGRPWMWRWQYARLCDDAARLRLEAPDEGLLLDELLALGREHALAVGTIVLTRGPGARGYAMSAAGAPTPVVSAAPWAGYPAEYGERGVVARWCELRLSVQPALAGIKHLNRLESVLARSEWSDPAIQEGLLLDQDGWLVEGAMSNIYLLRGSQILTPRLDRC
;
A
#
# COMPACT_ATOMS: atom_id res chain seq x y z
N HIS A 1 1.23 -22.37 -2.41
CA HIS A 1 2.54 -23.02 -2.60
C HIS A 1 3.42 -22.18 -3.51
N GLY A 2 4.35 -21.41 -2.94
CA GLY A 2 5.41 -20.73 -3.68
C GLY A 2 4.96 -19.86 -4.86
N ARG A 3 3.77 -19.25 -4.80
CA ARG A 3 3.28 -18.31 -5.81
C ARG A 3 2.70 -17.10 -5.08
N PRO A 4 3.12 -15.87 -5.41
CA PRO A 4 2.54 -14.68 -4.79
C PRO A 4 1.06 -14.58 -5.15
N TRP A 5 0.23 -14.32 -4.14
CA TRP A 5 -1.21 -14.19 -4.36
C TRP A 5 -1.50 -12.89 -5.12
N MET A 6 -2.39 -12.97 -6.12
CA MET A 6 -2.77 -11.84 -6.96
C MET A 6 -1.59 -11.16 -7.67
N TRP A 7 -0.49 -11.89 -7.94
CA TRP A 7 0.74 -11.35 -8.53
C TRP A 7 0.50 -10.43 -9.72
N ARG A 8 -0.30 -10.88 -10.69
CA ARG A 8 -0.67 -10.08 -11.89
C ARG A 8 -1.16 -8.68 -11.52
N TRP A 9 -2.00 -8.56 -10.49
CA TRP A 9 -2.56 -7.28 -10.04
C TRP A 9 -1.54 -6.45 -9.25
N GLN A 10 -0.68 -7.11 -8.47
CA GLN A 10 0.40 -6.44 -7.73
C GLN A 10 1.42 -5.82 -8.69
N TYR A 11 1.85 -6.58 -9.71
CA TYR A 11 2.78 -6.10 -10.72
C TYR A 11 2.15 -5.00 -11.59
N ALA A 12 0.90 -5.18 -12.04
CA ALA A 12 0.20 -4.15 -12.80
C ALA A 12 0.09 -2.83 -12.02
N ARG A 13 -0.20 -2.87 -10.72
CA ARG A 13 -0.20 -1.69 -9.86
C ARG A 13 1.18 -1.05 -9.76
N LEU A 14 2.24 -1.85 -9.56
CA LEU A 14 3.61 -1.33 -9.53
C LEU A 14 3.97 -0.59 -10.82
N CYS A 15 3.61 -1.13 -11.98
CA CYS A 15 3.83 -0.49 -13.27
C CYS A 15 3.05 0.83 -13.42
N ASP A 16 1.77 0.85 -13.03
CA ASP A 16 0.94 2.06 -13.07
C ASP A 16 1.50 3.15 -12.15
N ASP A 17 1.80 2.79 -10.90
CA ASP A 17 2.40 3.68 -9.91
C ASP A 17 3.75 4.23 -10.39
N ALA A 18 4.61 3.37 -10.94
CA ALA A 18 5.91 3.75 -11.48
C ALA A 18 5.75 4.74 -12.64
N ALA A 19 4.85 4.46 -13.60
CA ALA A 19 4.61 5.33 -14.75
C ALA A 19 4.11 6.72 -14.31
N ARG A 20 3.16 6.78 -13.37
CA ARG A 20 2.64 8.04 -12.81
C ARG A 20 3.72 8.84 -12.08
N LEU A 21 4.70 8.16 -11.48
CA LEU A 21 5.86 8.76 -10.83
C LEU A 21 7.06 8.94 -11.76
N ARG A 22 6.93 8.70 -13.07
CA ARG A 22 8.01 8.79 -14.06
C ARG A 22 9.22 7.93 -13.67
N LEU A 23 8.96 6.67 -13.36
CA LEU A 23 9.93 5.62 -13.12
C LEU A 23 9.72 4.51 -14.16
N GLU A 24 10.81 3.92 -14.61
CA GLU A 24 10.75 2.69 -15.40
C GLU A 24 10.54 1.50 -14.47
N ALA A 25 9.51 0.70 -14.75
CA ALA A 25 9.24 -0.50 -13.97
C ALA A 25 10.26 -1.60 -14.32
N PRO A 26 10.80 -2.34 -13.33
CA PRO A 26 11.66 -3.48 -13.60
C PRO A 26 10.93 -4.61 -14.32
N ASP A 27 11.70 -5.50 -14.94
CA ASP A 27 11.18 -6.73 -15.56
C ASP A 27 10.37 -7.58 -14.56
N GLU A 28 9.22 -8.06 -15.02
CA GLU A 28 8.30 -8.86 -14.19
C GLU A 28 8.94 -10.16 -13.71
N GLY A 29 9.65 -10.84 -14.62
CA GLY A 29 10.26 -12.14 -14.35
C GLY A 29 11.35 -12.02 -13.30
N LEU A 30 12.21 -11.02 -13.41
CA LEU A 30 13.26 -10.76 -12.43
C LEU A 30 12.70 -10.51 -11.02
N LEU A 31 11.67 -9.66 -10.90
CA LEU A 31 11.04 -9.38 -9.60
C LEU A 31 10.35 -10.62 -9.02
N LEU A 32 9.67 -11.39 -9.87
CA LEU A 32 9.01 -12.61 -9.44
C LEU A 32 10.02 -13.66 -8.95
N ASP A 33 11.09 -13.89 -9.71
CA ASP A 33 12.14 -14.85 -9.35
C ASP A 33 12.82 -14.48 -8.03
N GLU A 34 13.11 -13.19 -7.81
CA GLU A 34 13.71 -12.71 -6.57
C GLU A 34 12.75 -12.87 -5.38
N LEU A 35 11.47 -12.51 -5.55
CA LEU A 35 10.44 -12.66 -4.53
C LEU A 35 10.23 -14.13 -4.12
N LEU A 36 10.20 -15.02 -5.12
CA LEU A 36 10.12 -16.46 -4.92
C LEU A 36 11.34 -16.97 -4.19
N ALA A 37 12.54 -16.55 -4.60
CA ALA A 37 13.79 -16.97 -4.00
C ALA A 37 13.84 -16.64 -2.50
N LEU A 38 13.46 -15.41 -2.14
CA LEU A 38 13.44 -14.91 -0.75
C LEU A 38 12.34 -15.57 0.09
N GLY A 39 11.18 -15.88 -0.50
CA GLY A 39 10.05 -16.48 0.21
C GLY A 39 10.18 -17.98 0.48
N ARG A 40 11.13 -18.69 -0.17
CA ARG A 40 11.26 -20.16 -0.09
C ARG A 40 11.49 -20.70 1.32
N GLU A 41 12.09 -19.92 2.19
CA GLU A 41 12.44 -20.33 3.56
C GLU A 41 11.24 -20.27 4.53
N HIS A 42 10.08 -19.80 4.07
CA HIS A 42 8.91 -19.58 4.89
C HIS A 42 7.72 -20.41 4.41
N ALA A 43 6.98 -21.01 5.35
CA ALA A 43 5.73 -21.70 5.02
C ALA A 43 4.69 -20.72 4.44
N LEU A 44 4.62 -19.52 5.02
CA LEU A 44 3.85 -18.37 4.55
C LEU A 44 4.71 -17.12 4.69
N ALA A 45 4.69 -16.27 3.69
CA ALA A 45 5.47 -15.03 3.65
C ALA A 45 4.65 -13.87 3.11
N VAL A 46 5.00 -12.66 3.55
CA VAL A 46 4.65 -11.42 2.87
C VAL A 46 5.86 -10.97 2.06
N GLY A 47 5.65 -10.76 0.78
CA GLY A 47 6.64 -10.22 -0.13
C GLY A 47 6.44 -8.73 -0.32
N THR A 48 7.52 -7.94 -0.25
CA THR A 48 7.49 -6.49 -0.46
C THR A 48 8.45 -6.10 -1.57
N ILE A 49 7.98 -5.25 -2.49
CA ILE A 49 8.79 -4.62 -3.53
C ILE A 49 8.71 -3.12 -3.32
N VAL A 50 9.86 -2.49 -3.15
CA VAL A 50 10.00 -1.03 -3.09
C VAL A 50 10.79 -0.58 -4.31
N LEU A 51 10.20 0.28 -5.13
CA LEU A 51 10.89 0.91 -6.25
C LEU A 51 11.21 2.37 -5.91
N THR A 52 12.48 2.74 -5.98
CA THR A 52 12.93 4.12 -5.79
C THR A 52 13.50 4.68 -7.09
N ARG A 53 13.61 6.02 -7.19
CA ARG A 53 14.31 6.67 -8.32
C ARG A 53 15.82 6.36 -8.35
N GLY A 54 16.34 5.72 -7.30
CA GLY A 54 17.76 5.49 -7.15
C GLY A 54 18.52 6.76 -6.73
N PRO A 55 19.86 6.72 -6.80
CA PRO A 55 20.71 7.84 -6.41
C PRO A 55 20.55 9.04 -7.36
N GLY A 56 20.70 10.25 -6.82
CA GLY A 56 20.58 11.49 -7.57
C GLY A 56 21.42 12.63 -6.99
N ALA A 57 21.54 13.71 -7.74
CA ALA A 57 22.20 14.93 -7.26
C ALA A 57 21.35 15.61 -6.17
N ARG A 58 21.96 16.55 -5.43
CA ARG A 58 21.25 17.32 -4.41
C ARG A 58 20.11 18.15 -5.02
N GLY A 59 18.94 18.13 -4.38
CA GLY A 59 17.74 18.87 -4.79
C GLY A 59 16.59 17.94 -5.18
N TYR A 60 15.50 18.53 -5.67
CA TYR A 60 14.28 17.79 -6.03
C TYR A 60 14.13 17.54 -7.54
N ALA A 61 15.05 18.09 -8.35
CA ALA A 61 15.04 17.88 -9.79
C ALA A 61 15.25 16.39 -10.08
N MET A 62 14.36 15.82 -10.89
CA MET A 62 14.52 14.47 -11.43
C MET A 62 15.68 14.51 -12.43
N SER A 63 16.91 14.24 -11.97
CA SER A 63 18.04 14.11 -12.88
C SER A 63 17.87 12.85 -13.72
N ALA A 64 18.38 12.88 -14.96
CA ALA A 64 18.34 11.74 -15.87
C ALA A 64 19.34 10.62 -15.48
N ALA A 65 20.01 10.71 -14.33
CA ALA A 65 21.29 10.03 -14.08
C ALA A 65 21.19 8.74 -13.24
N GLY A 66 20.00 8.28 -12.87
CA GLY A 66 19.83 7.06 -12.07
C GLY A 66 18.82 6.11 -12.67
N ALA A 67 19.20 4.84 -12.83
CA ALA A 67 18.23 3.77 -13.04
C ALA A 67 17.42 3.57 -11.75
N PRO A 68 16.10 3.33 -11.83
CA PRO A 68 15.29 2.99 -10.68
C PRO A 68 15.90 1.82 -9.91
N THR A 69 15.87 1.90 -8.58
CA THR A 69 16.43 0.85 -7.70
C THR A 69 15.28 0.07 -7.06
N PRO A 70 15.06 -1.19 -7.47
CA PRO A 70 14.15 -2.09 -6.76
C PRO A 70 14.84 -2.63 -5.50
N VAL A 71 14.06 -2.76 -4.43
CA VAL A 71 14.42 -3.46 -3.21
C VAL A 71 13.33 -4.49 -2.97
N VAL A 72 13.70 -5.76 -3.03
CA VAL A 72 12.79 -6.89 -2.81
C VAL A 72 13.10 -7.53 -1.47
N SER A 73 12.06 -7.81 -0.69
CA SER A 73 12.19 -8.50 0.59
C SER A 73 11.05 -9.47 0.81
N ALA A 74 11.30 -10.49 1.63
CA ALA A 74 10.28 -11.40 2.13
C ALA A 74 10.42 -11.49 3.66
N ALA A 75 9.28 -11.60 4.35
CA ALA A 75 9.22 -11.81 5.79
C ALA A 75 8.19 -12.89 6.12
N PRO A 76 8.37 -13.67 7.19
CA PRO A 76 7.38 -14.66 7.62
C PRO A 76 6.05 -13.96 7.95
N TRP A 77 4.95 -14.57 7.54
CA TRP A 77 3.61 -14.05 7.80
C TRP A 77 2.75 -15.09 8.51
N ALA A 78 2.13 -14.69 9.62
CA ALA A 78 1.31 -15.57 10.46
C ALA A 78 -0.19 -15.53 10.10
N GLY A 79 -0.59 -14.75 9.09
CA GLY A 79 -1.99 -14.47 8.83
C GLY A 79 -2.56 -13.37 9.72
N TYR A 80 -3.85 -13.08 9.53
CA TYR A 80 -4.66 -12.35 10.51
C TYR A 80 -5.42 -13.37 11.38
N PRO A 81 -5.75 -13.03 12.64
CA PRO A 81 -6.63 -13.84 13.47
C PRO A 81 -7.95 -14.17 12.75
N ALA A 82 -8.33 -15.45 12.75
CA ALA A 82 -9.55 -15.92 12.08
C ALA A 82 -10.82 -15.21 12.60
N GLU A 83 -10.82 -14.87 13.89
CA GLU A 83 -11.91 -14.14 14.56
C GLU A 83 -12.24 -12.80 13.90
N TYR A 84 -11.29 -12.14 13.20
CA TYR A 84 -11.56 -10.89 12.48
C TYR A 84 -12.54 -11.11 11.32
N GLY A 85 -12.51 -12.27 10.68
CA GLY A 85 -13.44 -12.63 9.61
C GLY A 85 -14.83 -13.04 10.14
N GLU A 86 -14.89 -13.60 11.35
CA GLU A 86 -16.13 -14.11 11.94
C GLU A 86 -16.90 -13.04 12.73
N ARG A 87 -16.16 -12.20 13.46
CA ARG A 87 -16.72 -11.22 14.42
C ARG A 87 -16.52 -9.78 13.98
N GLY A 88 -15.76 -9.56 12.92
CA GLY A 88 -15.36 -8.24 12.46
C GLY A 88 -14.22 -7.66 13.30
N VAL A 89 -13.92 -6.40 13.01
CA VAL A 89 -12.90 -5.59 13.69
C VAL A 89 -13.51 -4.32 14.24
N VAL A 90 -12.89 -3.75 15.27
CA VAL A 90 -13.21 -2.41 15.77
C VAL A 90 -12.30 -1.41 15.07
N ALA A 91 -12.94 -0.45 14.41
CA ALA A 91 -12.26 0.70 13.81
C ALA A 91 -12.68 1.99 14.52
N ARG A 92 -11.75 2.94 14.62
CA ARG A 92 -12.03 4.31 15.10
C ARG A 92 -12.04 5.30 13.96
N TRP A 93 -12.60 6.48 14.18
CA TRP A 93 -12.31 7.62 13.32
C TRP A 93 -10.97 8.23 13.72
N CYS A 94 -10.10 8.45 12.74
CA CYS A 94 -8.89 9.23 12.94
C CYS A 94 -9.23 10.73 13.03
N GLU A 95 -8.42 11.50 13.75
CA GLU A 95 -8.43 12.96 13.72
C GLU A 95 -7.67 13.49 12.50
N LEU A 96 -6.61 12.79 12.08
CA LEU A 96 -5.89 13.08 10.85
C LEU A 96 -6.85 13.12 9.66
N ARG A 97 -6.61 14.08 8.76
CA ARG A 97 -7.29 14.21 7.48
C ARG A 97 -6.27 14.03 6.36
N LEU A 98 -6.58 13.18 5.39
CA LEU A 98 -5.72 12.98 4.23
C LEU A 98 -5.68 14.25 3.37
N SER A 99 -4.47 14.60 2.95
CA SER A 99 -4.25 15.72 2.04
C SER A 99 -4.86 15.44 0.67
N VAL A 100 -5.52 16.44 0.07
CA VAL A 100 -6.02 16.35 -1.31
C VAL A 100 -4.88 16.68 -2.27
N GLN A 101 -4.32 15.66 -2.91
CA GLN A 101 -3.25 15.79 -3.89
C GLN A 101 -3.51 14.87 -5.10
N PRO A 102 -4.27 15.33 -6.10
CA PRO A 102 -4.64 14.52 -7.27
C PRO A 102 -3.45 13.95 -8.06
N ALA A 103 -2.28 14.59 -8.01
CA ALA A 103 -1.08 14.07 -8.66
C ALA A 103 -0.54 12.77 -8.02
N LEU A 104 -0.84 12.55 -6.74
CA LEU A 104 -0.42 11.38 -5.96
C LEU A 104 -1.57 10.42 -5.64
N ALA A 105 -2.81 10.84 -5.90
CA ALA A 105 -4.01 10.12 -5.50
C ALA A 105 -4.05 8.67 -6.00
N GLY A 106 -4.33 7.73 -5.09
CA GLY A 106 -4.38 6.30 -5.40
C GLY A 106 -3.02 5.64 -5.72
N ILE A 107 -1.89 6.37 -5.68
CA ILE A 107 -0.55 5.77 -5.92
C ILE A 107 -0.07 5.05 -4.66
N LYS A 108 0.47 3.82 -4.78
CA LYS A 108 1.14 3.14 -3.66
C LYS A 108 2.57 3.65 -3.39
N HIS A 109 2.76 4.98 -3.27
CA HIS A 109 4.08 5.61 -3.06
C HIS A 109 4.64 5.51 -1.64
N LEU A 110 5.89 5.94 -1.45
CA LEU A 110 6.64 5.90 -0.17
C LEU A 110 6.39 7.09 0.77
N ASN A 111 5.71 8.16 0.34
CA ASN A 111 5.34 9.28 1.21
C ASN A 111 4.19 8.85 2.15
N ARG A 112 4.49 8.02 3.16
CA ARG A 112 3.52 7.37 4.05
C ARG A 112 3.42 8.01 5.43
N LEU A 113 3.90 9.25 5.58
CA LEU A 113 3.89 9.90 6.88
C LEU A 113 2.46 10.13 7.39
N GLU A 114 1.49 10.42 6.51
CA GLU A 114 0.08 10.49 6.90
C GLU A 114 -0.42 9.15 7.46
N SER A 115 -0.14 8.01 6.81
CA SER A 115 -0.51 6.68 7.36
C SER A 115 0.15 6.40 8.71
N VAL A 116 1.41 6.82 8.90
CA VAL A 116 2.12 6.69 10.18
C VAL A 116 1.43 7.52 11.27
N LEU A 117 1.13 8.80 10.99
CA LEU A 117 0.45 9.69 11.93
C LEU A 117 -0.94 9.18 12.29
N ALA A 118 -1.72 8.72 11.31
CA ALA A 118 -3.04 8.12 11.52
C ALA A 118 -2.94 6.92 12.45
N ARG A 119 -2.01 5.99 12.17
CA ARG A 119 -1.82 4.80 12.98
C ARG A 119 -1.37 5.13 14.40
N SER A 120 -0.59 6.18 14.59
CA SER A 120 -0.12 6.63 15.91
C SER A 120 -1.23 7.18 16.82
N GLU A 121 -2.44 7.43 16.31
CA GLU A 121 -3.52 7.97 17.12
C GLU A 121 -4.07 6.98 18.17
N TRP A 122 -3.79 5.68 18.05
CA TRP A 122 -4.24 4.68 19.02
C TRP A 122 -3.18 3.66 19.41
N SER A 123 -3.21 3.25 20.68
CA SER A 123 -2.41 2.17 21.25
C SER A 123 -3.26 1.04 21.85
N ASP A 124 -4.58 1.26 21.98
CA ASP A 124 -5.50 0.24 22.49
C ASP A 124 -5.53 -0.97 21.54
N PRO A 125 -5.13 -2.17 22.01
CA PRO A 125 -5.17 -3.38 21.18
C PRO A 125 -6.59 -3.80 20.78
N ALA A 126 -7.62 -3.28 21.45
CA ALA A 126 -9.01 -3.48 21.07
C ALA A 126 -9.40 -2.76 19.77
N ILE A 127 -8.58 -1.82 19.28
CA ILE A 127 -8.78 -1.11 18.00
C ILE A 127 -7.82 -1.67 16.96
N GLN A 128 -8.35 -2.22 15.86
CA GLN A 128 -7.54 -2.84 14.81
C GLN A 128 -7.31 -1.93 13.60
N GLU A 129 -8.13 -0.89 13.41
CA GLU A 129 -8.02 0.01 12.25
C GLU A 129 -8.48 1.44 12.57
N GLY A 130 -8.01 2.40 11.77
CA GLY A 130 -8.44 3.79 11.80
C GLY A 130 -9.05 4.18 10.46
N LEU A 131 -10.25 4.74 10.46
CA LEU A 131 -10.95 5.27 9.29
C LEU A 131 -10.53 6.72 9.05
N LEU A 132 -10.19 7.02 7.80
CA LEU A 132 -9.67 8.32 7.37
C LEU A 132 -10.66 9.05 6.47
N LEU A 133 -10.77 10.35 6.74
CA LEU A 133 -11.45 11.31 5.88
C LEU A 133 -10.43 12.18 5.15
N ASP A 134 -10.79 12.71 3.99
CA ASP A 134 -10.02 13.80 3.36
C ASP A 134 -10.28 15.15 4.08
N GLN A 135 -9.56 16.19 3.68
CA GLN A 135 -9.71 17.55 4.22
C GLN A 135 -11.11 18.16 4.04
N ASP A 136 -11.92 17.64 3.11
CA ASP A 136 -13.30 18.08 2.89
C ASP A 136 -14.33 17.22 3.63
N GLY A 137 -13.86 16.23 4.41
CA GLY A 137 -14.70 15.37 5.24
C GLY A 137 -15.27 14.15 4.52
N TRP A 138 -14.80 13.81 3.32
CA TRP A 138 -15.23 12.60 2.61
C TRP A 138 -14.49 11.37 3.11
N LEU A 139 -15.20 10.25 3.26
CA LEU A 139 -14.58 8.96 3.56
C LEU A 139 -13.68 8.52 2.41
N VAL A 140 -12.43 8.14 2.71
CA VAL A 140 -11.44 7.70 1.71
C VAL A 140 -11.05 6.25 1.93
N GLU A 141 -10.38 5.93 3.04
CA GLU A 141 -9.80 4.61 3.30
C GLU A 141 -9.56 4.40 4.81
N GLY A 142 -9.02 3.25 5.18
CA GLY A 142 -8.43 3.01 6.50
C GLY A 142 -6.92 3.33 6.50
N ALA A 143 -6.28 3.32 7.67
CA ALA A 143 -4.87 3.66 7.78
C ALA A 143 -3.94 2.70 7.01
N MET A 144 -4.38 1.45 6.81
CA MET A 144 -3.64 0.42 6.07
C MET A 144 -4.54 -0.45 5.16
N SER A 145 -5.78 -0.04 4.91
CA SER A 145 -6.78 -0.82 4.19
C SER A 145 -7.73 0.05 3.35
N ASN A 146 -8.30 -0.49 2.28
CA ASN A 146 -9.38 0.18 1.54
C ASN A 146 -10.74 -0.17 2.17
N ILE A 147 -11.73 0.70 1.99
CA ILE A 147 -13.08 0.50 2.55
C ILE A 147 -14.10 0.19 1.45
N TYR A 148 -14.94 -0.80 1.71
CA TYR A 148 -16.11 -1.16 0.92
C TYR A 148 -17.34 -1.19 1.83
N LEU A 149 -18.45 -0.61 1.37
CA LEU A 149 -19.70 -0.51 2.11
C LEU A 149 -20.78 -1.30 1.36
N LEU A 150 -21.46 -2.22 2.04
CA LEU A 150 -22.62 -2.92 1.50
C LEU A 150 -23.89 -2.17 1.92
N ARG A 151 -24.62 -1.61 0.94
CA ARG A 151 -25.92 -0.95 1.14
C ARG A 151 -26.99 -1.73 0.38
N GLY A 152 -27.74 -2.55 1.09
CA GLY A 152 -28.67 -3.50 0.46
C GLY A 152 -27.90 -4.50 -0.41
N SER A 153 -28.16 -4.51 -1.71
CA SER A 153 -27.43 -5.34 -2.69
C SER A 153 -26.29 -4.60 -3.41
N GLN A 154 -26.01 -3.34 -3.06
CA GLN A 154 -25.00 -2.52 -3.72
C GLN A 154 -23.72 -2.46 -2.89
N ILE A 155 -22.58 -2.62 -3.56
CA ILE A 155 -21.26 -2.36 -2.98
C ILE A 155 -20.83 -0.96 -3.41
N LEU A 156 -20.51 -0.12 -2.43
CA LEU A 156 -19.98 1.22 -2.61
C LEU A 156 -18.55 1.25 -2.10
N THR A 157 -17.68 2.01 -2.76
CA THR A 157 -16.32 2.28 -2.28
C THR A 157 -15.96 3.72 -2.64
N PRO A 158 -15.17 4.42 -1.80
CA PRO A 158 -14.71 5.75 -2.12
C PRO A 158 -13.96 5.82 -3.46
N ARG A 159 -14.08 6.95 -4.16
CA ARG A 159 -13.23 7.25 -5.31
C ARG A 159 -11.87 7.75 -4.80
N LEU A 160 -10.79 7.23 -5.39
CA LEU A 160 -9.40 7.53 -5.00
C LEU A 160 -8.70 8.44 -6.02
N ASP A 161 -9.42 9.44 -6.54
CA ASP A 161 -8.91 10.43 -7.50
C ASP A 161 -8.43 11.74 -6.84
N ARG A 162 -8.51 11.81 -5.50
CA ARG A 162 -8.16 13.00 -4.70
C ARG A 162 -7.03 12.77 -3.71
N CYS A 163 -6.97 11.58 -3.10
CA CYS A 163 -6.04 11.18 -2.05
C CYS A 163 -5.37 9.85 -2.41
#